data_AF-A0A9P3N4R7-F1
#
_entry.id   AF-A0A9P3N4R7-F1
#
_cell.length_a   1.000
_cell.length_b   1.000
_cell.length_c   1.000
_cell.angle_alpha   90.00
_cell.angle_beta   90.00
_cell.angle_gamma   90.00
#
_symmetry.space_group_name_H-M   'P 1'
#
loop_
_entity.id
_entity.type
_entity.pdbx_description
1 polymer ?
#
loop_
_entity_poly.entity_id
_entity_poly.type
_entity_poly.pdbx_seq_one_letter_code
_entity_poly.pdbx_strand_id
1 'polypeptide(L)' 'MPYSPAMNGIAERANRTLTETARGLLIEAGLPNYFWPDAVRHACVAKNRALTHVGEDKWVPYVDVTFHLV' A
#
# COMPACT_ATOMS: atom_id res chain seq x y z
N MET A 1 15.92 11.74 3.33
CA MET A 1 16.11 12.37 4.67
C MET A 1 14.98 11.91 5.57
N PRO A 2 15.26 11.25 6.70
CA PRO A 2 14.21 10.86 7.64
C PRO A 2 13.61 12.13 8.26
N TYR A 3 12.28 12.15 8.43
CA TYR A 3 11.51 13.24 9.07
C TYR A 3 11.32 14.54 8.28
N SER A 4 11.27 14.50 6.94
CA SER A 4 10.65 15.62 6.22
C SER A 4 9.13 15.61 6.49
N PRO A 5 8.54 16.65 7.12
CA PRO A 5 7.10 16.67 7.43
C PRO A 5 6.23 16.49 6.19
N ALA A 6 6.71 16.98 5.04
CA ALA A 6 6.04 16.82 3.75
C ALA A 6 5.99 15.34 3.28
N MET A 7 7.05 14.56 3.52
CA MET A 7 7.09 13.13 3.19
C MET A 7 6.22 12.31 4.14
N ASN A 8 6.17 12.68 5.42
CA ASN A 8 5.29 12.04 6.40
C ASN A 8 3.82 12.20 6.00
N GLY A 9 3.40 13.37 5.54
CA GLY A 9 2.03 13.58 5.07
C GLY A 9 1.67 12.75 3.83
N ILE A 10 2.64 12.46 2.95
CA ILE A 10 2.43 11.57 1.80
C ILE A 10 2.28 10.12 2.28
N ALA A 11 3.14 9.67 3.19
CA ALA A 11 3.09 8.33 3.78
C ALA A 11 1.79 8.10 4.58
N GLU A 12 1.36 9.09 5.38
CA GLU A 12 0.11 9.03 6.14
C GLU A 12 -1.12 8.86 5.23
N ARG A 13 -1.18 9.60 4.12
CA ARG A 13 -2.25 9.46 3.13
C ARG A 13 -2.23 8.08 2.48
N ALA A 14 -1.06 7.59 2.08
CA ALA A 14 -0.92 6.27 1.47
C ALA A 14 -1.36 5.16 2.45
N ASN A 15 -0.94 5.22 3.71
CA ASN A 15 -1.30 4.26 4.74
C ASN A 15 -2.80 4.28 5.06
N ARG A 16 -3.44 5.46 5.04
CA ARG A 16 -4.89 5.59 5.22
C ARG A 16 -5.65 4.91 4.09
N THR A 17 -5.31 5.21 2.83
CA THR A 17 -5.97 4.58 1.68
C THR A 17 -5.81 3.06 1.70
N LEU A 18 -4.61 2.56 2.04
CA LEU A 18 -4.32 1.13 2.10
C LEU A 18 -5.14 0.41 3.19
N THR A 19 -5.25 1.02 4.38
CA THR A 19 -6.06 0.46 5.48
C THR A 19 -7.56 0.52 5.20
N GLU A 20 -8.06 1.56 4.56
CA GLU A 20 -9.45 1.64 4.09
C GLU A 20 -9.76 0.59 3.02
N THR A 21 -8.85 0.40 2.06
CA THR A 21 -9.00 -0.61 1.01
C THR A 21 -9.01 -2.03 1.59
N ALA A 22 -8.10 -2.33 2.52
CA ALA A 22 -8.06 -3.63 3.20
C ALA A 22 -9.33 -3.92 3.99
N ARG A 23 -9.91 -2.91 4.68
CA ARG A 23 -11.21 -3.05 5.35
C ARG A 23 -12.34 -3.31 4.37
N GLY A 24 -12.38 -2.57 3.25
CA GLY A 24 -13.35 -2.76 2.19
C GLY A 24 -13.33 -4.19 1.65
N LEU A 25 -12.12 -4.72 1.36
CA LEU A 25 -11.94 -6.09 0.88
C LEU A 25 -12.44 -7.15 1.87
N LEU A 26 -12.20 -6.95 3.18
CA LEU A 26 -12.71 -7.88 4.19
C LEU A 26 -14.23 -7.87 4.28
N ILE A 27 -14.84 -6.68 4.23
CA ILE A 27 -16.30 -6.51 4.28
C ILE A 27 -16.94 -7.10 3.02
N GLU A 28 -16.40 -6.78 1.84
CA GLU A 28 -16.91 -7.25 0.55
C GLU A 28 -16.79 -8.78 0.41
N ALA A 29 -15.67 -9.35 0.85
CA ALA A 29 -15.46 -10.79 0.82
C ALA A 29 -16.16 -11.55 1.98
N GLY A 30 -16.76 -10.85 2.95
CA GLY A 30 -17.35 -11.46 4.14
C GLY A 30 -16.34 -12.21 5.02
N LEU A 31 -15.07 -11.79 4.99
CA LEU A 31 -13.97 -12.49 5.64
C LEU A 31 -13.77 -12.02 7.09
N PRO A 32 -13.49 -12.94 8.03
CA PRO A 32 -13.14 -12.56 9.40
C PRO A 32 -11.81 -11.78 9.48
N ASN A 33 -11.66 -10.98 10.55
CA ASN A 33 -10.51 -10.11 10.76
C ASN A 33 -9.14 -10.81 10.82
N TYR A 34 -9.07 -12.13 11.01
CA TYR A 34 -7.79 -12.85 10.98
C TYR A 34 -7.15 -12.85 9.59
N PHE A 35 -7.93 -12.62 8.52
CA PHE A 35 -7.42 -12.43 7.16
C PHE A 35 -6.86 -11.03 6.89
N TRP A 36 -6.75 -10.18 7.92
CA TRP A 36 -6.17 -8.84 7.79
C TRP A 36 -4.82 -8.81 7.05
N PRO A 37 -3.85 -9.71 7.31
CA PRO A 37 -2.58 -9.73 6.59
C PRO A 37 -2.76 -9.98 5.08
N ASP A 38 -3.70 -10.85 4.71
CA ASP A 38 -3.99 -11.19 3.31
C ASP A 38 -4.77 -10.09 2.61
N ALA A 39 -5.73 -9.47 3.30
CA ALA A 39 -6.48 -8.32 2.81
C ALA A 39 -5.55 -7.11 2.57
N VAL A 40 -4.60 -6.87 3.47
CA VAL A 40 -3.57 -5.84 3.29
C VAL A 40 -2.66 -6.17 2.10
N ARG A 41 -2.21 -7.42 1.96
CA ARG A 41 -1.39 -7.83 0.80
C ARG A 41 -2.15 -7.63 -0.51
N HIS A 42 -3.43 -7.98 -0.54
CA HIS A 42 -4.27 -7.78 -1.71
C HIS A 42 -4.50 -6.29 -2.01
N ALA A 43 -4.77 -5.47 -0.99
CA ALA A 43 -4.88 -4.02 -1.12
C ALA A 43 -3.59 -3.38 -1.65
N CYS A 44 -2.41 -3.82 -1.17
CA CYS A 44 -1.11 -3.38 -1.68
C CYS A 44 -0.96 -3.70 -3.17
N VAL A 45 -1.26 -4.95 -3.57
CA VAL A 45 -1.16 -5.38 -4.97
C VAL A 45 -2.15 -4.60 -5.85
N ALA A 46 -3.39 -4.42 -5.40
CA ALA A 46 -4.41 -3.64 -6.11
C ALA A 46 -3.98 -2.18 -6.28
N LYS A 47 -3.45 -1.54 -5.22
CA LYS A 47 -2.96 -0.16 -5.24
C LYS A 47 -1.75 0.00 -6.15
N ASN A 48 -0.80 -0.93 -6.10
CA ASN A 48 0.40 -0.93 -6.92
C ASN A 48 0.09 -1.23 -8.40
N ARG A 49 -0.98 -1.99 -8.69
CA ARG A 49 -1.45 -2.25 -10.07
C ARG A 49 -2.28 -1.10 -10.64
N ALA A 50 -3.03 -0.37 -9.82
CA ALA A 50 -3.85 0.76 -10.25
C ALA A 50 -3.01 2.04 -10.48
N LEU A 51 -1.81 2.12 -9.91
CA LEU A 51 -0.86 3.22 -10.08
C LEU A 51 0.35 2.74 -10.88
N THR A 52 0.17 2.53 -12.17
CA THR A 52 1.31 2.52 -13.09
C THR A 52 0.83 3.08 -14.42
N HIS A 53 0.99 4.39 -14.59
CA HIS A 53 1.18 5.13 -15.85
C HIS A 53 0.61 6.55 -15.74
N VAL A 54 1.35 7.42 -15.06
CA VAL A 54 1.65 8.78 -15.54
C VAL A 54 3.09 9.06 -15.13
N GLY A 55 4.01 8.98 -16.09
CA GLY A 55 5.45 9.26 -15.89
C GLY A 55 6.31 8.02 -16.09
N GLU A 56 7.16 8.08 -17.10
CA GLU A 56 8.23 7.12 -17.38
C GLU A 56 9.20 7.08 -16.20
N ASP A 57 9.01 6.14 -15.27
CA ASP A 57 10.07 5.56 -14.42
C ASP A 57 9.43 4.42 -13.60
N LYS A 58 9.80 3.19 -13.94
CA LYS A 58 9.21 1.97 -13.39
C LYS A 58 9.70 1.71 -11.96
N TRP A 59 9.04 2.33 -10.97
CA TRP A 59 9.21 1.97 -9.57
C TRP A 59 7.96 1.26 -9.03
N VAL A 60 8.10 -0.04 -8.76
CA VAL A 60 7.10 -0.85 -8.07
C VAL A 60 7.35 -0.76 -6.55
N PRO A 61 6.47 -0.11 -5.76
CA PRO A 61 6.73 0.21 -4.36
C PRO A 61 6.94 -1.00 -3.44
N TYR A 62 6.46 -2.19 -3.85
CA TYR A 62 6.55 -3.41 -3.05
C TYR A 62 7.93 -4.09 -3.11
N VAL A 63 8.63 -4.02 -4.25
CA VAL A 63 9.95 -4.66 -4.38
C VAL A 63 11.06 -3.77 -3.82
N ASP A 64 10.92 -2.44 -3.83
CA ASP A 64 12.00 -1.55 -3.36
C ASP A 64 12.25 -1.60 -1.85
N VAL A 65 11.18 -1.63 -1.05
CA VAL A 65 11.28 -1.69 0.42
C VAL A 65 11.93 -2.97 0.93
N THR A 66 12.04 -4.00 0.09
CA THR A 66 12.65 -5.28 0.45
C THR A 66 14.14 -5.34 0.10
N PHE A 67 14.63 -4.49 -0.81
CA PHE A 67 16.02 -4.52 -1.28
C PHE A 67 16.96 -3.52 -0.59
N HIS A 68 16.43 -2.58 0.20
CA HIS A 68 17.24 -1.59 0.93
C HIS A 68 17.49 -1.92 2.42
N LEU A 69 17.17 -3.14 2.88
CA LEU A 69 17.41 -3.62 4.25
C LEU A 69 18.17 -4.94 4.33
N VAL A 70 19.07 -5.20 3.38
CA VAL A 70 20.12 -6.24 3.50
C VAL A 70 21.46 -5.64 3.06
#